data_AF-A0A7C3VGT7-F1
#
_entry.id   AF-A0A7C3VGT7-F1
#
_cell.length_a   1.000
_cell.length_b   1.000
_cell.length_c   1.000
_cell.angle_alpha   90.00
_cell.angle_beta   90.00
_cell.angle_gamma   90.00
#
_symmetry.space_group_name_H-M   'P 1'
#
loop_
_entity.id
_entity.type
_entity.pdbx_description
1 polymer ?
#
loop_
_entity_poly.entity_id
_entity_poly.type
_entity_poly.pdbx_seq_one_letter_code
_entity_poly.pdbx_strand_id
1 'polypeptide(L)'
;KKYTNKIFELLENDNYEAIQKLIDEDKAEKYKSSDFKEDFIAFLEKDLEILKEVQNIWMKVKRDPKLDLFLEMLMSDKILKKNKLVIFTESKETAEYLAEKLNEKYPDTVLYFTGASDYSVRDKVIENFDAKSPHPKDDYRILVATEILSEGVNLHRSNVVINYDIPWNPTRMMQRVGRINRIDTKFDKIYTYNFFPTKQSNDQIKLKEAAEAKINAFLTLLGGDAALLTEGEPVDSHELFNKLISKQTLTGEDGSTESELKYLQVIKNIRDKESGLFEKIKRLPRKARTAKTNKEFTGNLITYFRVGKLQKFYIAGEFNQSSELDFMSAAGLIESGADEKRQNISKNIYGLLDKNKQAFIDATTEETIELQTGRGRDSAANIIKILKLTLKNSMQFTDEQESYIKKVITQLTEGGLPKQTVKETLKALNNLGNEMLNPFKVLAILQKNISDKLLTSHYAENNPLLSGKREIILSVYLV
;
A
#
# COMPACT_ATOMS: atom_id res chain seq x y z
N LYS A 1 22.13 13.80 12.93
CA LYS A 1 21.16 13.64 14.06
C LYS A 1 21.66 12.73 15.19
N LYS A 2 22.09 11.48 14.93
CA LYS A 2 22.45 10.52 16.01
C LYS A 2 23.60 10.96 16.94
N TYR A 3 24.52 11.79 16.45
CA TYR A 3 25.66 12.32 17.23
C TYR A 3 25.54 13.80 17.58
N THR A 4 24.44 14.46 17.20
CA THR A 4 24.29 15.92 17.37
C THR A 4 24.34 16.32 18.85
N ASN A 5 23.54 15.65 19.71
CA ASN A 5 23.57 15.92 21.15
C ASN A 5 24.92 15.57 21.79
N LYS A 6 25.57 14.52 21.31
CA LYS A 6 26.89 14.10 21.77
C LYS A 6 27.96 15.15 21.43
N ILE A 7 27.86 15.78 20.26
CA ILE A 7 28.78 16.86 19.87
C ILE A 7 28.58 18.09 20.77
N PHE A 8 27.33 18.48 21.06
CA PHE A 8 27.05 19.58 22.00
C PHE A 8 27.59 19.30 23.40
N GLU A 9 27.37 18.09 23.94
CA GLU A 9 27.91 17.67 25.23
C GLU A 9 29.45 17.68 25.26
N LEU A 10 30.10 17.24 24.18
CA LEU A 10 31.57 17.27 24.09
C LEU A 10 32.11 18.71 23.97
N LEU A 11 31.37 19.62 23.32
CA LEU A 11 31.72 21.04 23.23
C LEU A 11 31.58 21.74 24.59
N GLU A 12 30.50 21.49 25.33
CA GLU A 12 30.29 22.06 26.68
C GLU A 12 31.36 21.59 27.67
N ASN A 13 31.93 20.40 27.46
CA ASN A 13 33.01 19.84 28.27
C ASN A 13 34.42 20.09 27.70
N ASP A 14 34.56 20.97 26.70
CA ASP A 14 35.84 21.30 26.04
C ASP A 14 36.64 20.07 25.53
N ASN A 15 35.96 18.97 25.19
CA ASN A 15 36.59 17.72 24.77
C ASN A 15 36.79 17.66 23.25
N TYR A 16 37.69 18.52 22.75
CA TYR A 16 37.97 18.67 21.33
C TYR A 16 38.60 17.42 20.68
N GLU A 17 39.33 16.60 21.45
CA GLU A 17 39.91 15.33 20.95
C GLU A 17 38.82 14.32 20.57
N ALA A 18 37.79 14.18 21.40
CA ALA A 18 36.66 13.29 21.11
C ALA A 18 35.84 13.77 19.91
N ILE A 19 35.74 15.08 19.71
CA ILE A 19 35.09 15.67 18.52
C ILE A 19 35.91 15.39 17.26
N GLN A 20 37.24 15.55 17.32
CA GLN A 20 38.13 15.24 16.20
C GLN A 20 38.02 13.77 15.80
N LYS A 21 37.96 12.86 16.78
CA LYS A 21 37.72 11.43 16.53
C LYS A 21 36.39 11.16 15.82
N LEU A 22 35.32 11.90 16.14
CA LEU A 22 34.04 11.76 15.43
C LEU A 22 34.12 12.27 13.99
N ILE A 23 34.95 13.29 13.73
CA ILE A 23 35.20 13.78 12.37
C ILE A 23 36.01 12.75 11.57
N ASP A 24 37.07 12.20 12.17
CA ASP A 24 37.93 11.20 11.52
C ASP A 24 37.19 9.88 11.21
N GLU A 25 36.13 9.57 11.96
CA GLU A 25 35.25 8.42 11.76
C GLU A 25 34.06 8.70 10.81
N ASP A 26 34.06 9.83 10.08
CA ASP A 26 32.97 10.30 9.20
C ASP A 26 31.60 10.40 9.90
N LYS A 27 31.59 10.60 11.23
CA LYS A 27 30.36 10.77 12.03
C LYS A 27 29.97 12.23 12.23
N ALA A 28 30.86 13.15 11.89
CA ALA A 28 30.67 14.59 11.97
C ALA A 28 31.44 15.28 10.84
N GLU A 29 30.91 16.39 10.33
CA GLU A 29 31.54 17.19 9.29
C GLU A 29 32.00 18.52 9.89
N LYS A 30 33.20 18.96 9.51
CA LYS A 30 33.78 20.24 9.93
C LYS A 30 33.81 21.20 8.74
N TYR A 31 33.09 22.30 8.89
CA TYR A 31 33.05 23.40 7.93
C TYR A 31 33.89 24.57 8.43
N LYS A 32 34.57 25.28 7.54
CA LYS A 32 35.27 26.52 7.90
C LYS A 32 34.26 27.66 7.99
N SER A 33 34.52 28.64 8.83
CA SER A 33 33.69 29.85 8.90
C SER A 33 33.59 30.57 7.55
N SER A 34 34.64 30.52 6.74
CA SER A 34 34.69 31.06 5.38
C SER A 34 33.73 30.38 4.39
N ASP A 35 33.24 29.18 4.71
CA ASP A 35 32.31 28.44 3.85
C ASP A 35 30.87 28.98 3.98
N PHE A 36 30.62 29.84 4.97
CA PHE A 36 29.34 30.47 5.23
C PHE A 36 29.35 31.94 4.80
N LYS A 37 28.19 32.42 4.34
CA LYS A 37 27.99 33.84 4.01
C LYS A 37 27.88 34.66 5.30
N GLU A 38 28.30 35.92 5.25
CA GLU A 38 28.18 36.85 6.40
C GLU A 38 26.72 36.99 6.88
N ASP A 39 25.75 36.98 5.96
CA ASP A 39 24.32 37.06 6.28
C ASP A 39 23.76 35.81 6.99
N PHE A 40 24.50 34.70 7.02
CA PHE A 40 24.02 33.44 7.60
C PHE A 40 23.71 33.59 9.08
N ILE A 41 24.52 34.35 9.83
CA ILE A 41 24.28 34.60 11.25
C ILE A 41 22.98 35.38 11.46
N ALA A 42 22.70 36.38 10.63
CA ALA A 42 21.48 37.18 10.70
C ALA A 42 20.23 36.32 10.41
N PHE A 43 20.32 35.36 9.49
CA PHE A 43 19.22 34.41 9.25
C PHE A 43 19.01 33.46 10.43
N LEU A 44 20.08 32.93 11.03
CA LEU A 44 19.97 32.07 12.22
C LEU A 44 19.37 32.81 13.42
N GLU A 45 19.74 34.07 13.63
CA GLU A 45 19.17 34.92 14.69
C GLU A 45 17.69 35.16 14.47
N LYS A 46 17.28 35.42 13.23
CA LYS A 46 15.86 35.57 12.86
C LYS A 46 15.07 34.29 13.05
N ASP A 47 15.63 33.14 12.64
CA ASP A 47 14.98 31.83 12.85
C ASP A 47 14.82 31.54 14.35
N LEU A 48 15.83 31.85 15.16
CA LEU A 48 15.76 31.72 16.61
C LEU A 48 14.67 32.61 17.22
N GLU A 49 14.53 33.85 16.73
CA GLU A 49 13.48 34.77 17.18
C GLU A 49 12.08 34.20 16.89
N ILE A 50 11.85 33.70 15.67
CA ILE A 50 10.60 33.04 15.28
C ILE A 50 10.33 31.81 16.16
N LEU A 51 11.34 30.96 16.40
CA LEU A 51 11.19 29.77 17.24
C LEU A 51 10.86 30.12 18.69
N LYS A 52 11.46 31.19 19.24
CA LYS A 52 11.12 31.71 20.58
C LYS A 52 9.70 32.26 20.63
N GLU A 53 9.24 32.93 19.59
CA GLU A 53 7.86 33.40 19.50
C GLU A 53 6.88 32.22 19.49
N VAL A 54 7.13 31.22 18.66
CA VAL A 54 6.33 29.98 18.62
C VAL A 54 6.32 29.29 19.99
N GLN A 55 7.47 29.19 20.66
CA GLN A 55 7.57 28.64 22.01
C GLN A 55 6.72 29.44 23.01
N ASN A 56 6.77 30.76 22.96
CA ASN A 56 5.99 31.64 23.83
C ASN A 56 4.48 31.50 23.61
N ILE A 57 4.04 31.32 22.36
CA ILE A 57 2.64 31.03 22.03
C ILE A 57 2.27 29.65 22.59
N TRP A 58 3.12 28.64 22.38
CA TRP A 58 2.88 27.26 22.81
C TRP A 58 2.80 27.12 24.34
N MET A 59 3.66 27.80 25.10
CA MET A 59 3.66 27.74 26.58
C MET A 59 2.34 28.25 27.21
N LYS A 60 1.57 29.06 26.49
CA LYS A 60 0.24 29.51 26.94
C LYS A 60 -0.83 28.44 26.80
N VAL A 61 -0.59 27.40 25.99
CA VAL A 61 -1.50 26.28 25.77
C VAL A 61 -1.33 25.28 26.91
N LYS A 62 -2.26 25.33 27.87
CA LYS A 62 -2.27 24.43 29.05
C LYS A 62 -3.30 23.30 28.95
N ARG A 63 -4.13 23.33 27.91
CA ARG A 63 -5.27 22.41 27.76
C ARG A 63 -5.01 21.46 26.61
N ASP A 64 -5.16 20.17 26.88
CA ASP A 64 -5.20 19.13 25.86
C ASP A 64 -6.64 18.58 25.76
N PRO A 65 -7.45 19.06 24.79
CA PRO A 65 -8.82 18.60 24.62
C PRO A 65 -8.92 17.12 24.21
N LYS A 66 -7.87 16.55 23.58
CA LYS A 66 -7.84 15.15 23.15
C LYS A 66 -7.65 14.24 24.36
N LEU A 67 -6.74 14.61 25.25
CA LEU A 67 -6.55 13.93 26.54
C LEU A 67 -7.79 14.07 27.42
N ASP A 68 -8.35 15.30 27.55
CA ASP A 68 -9.55 15.55 28.35
C ASP A 68 -10.70 14.61 27.93
N LEU A 69 -10.98 14.55 26.62
CA LEU A 69 -12.00 13.68 26.04
C LEU A 69 -11.67 12.20 26.28
N PHE A 70 -10.41 11.81 26.11
CA PHE A 70 -10.02 10.41 26.32
C PHE A 70 -10.22 9.98 27.78
N LEU A 71 -9.85 10.84 28.73
CA LEU A 71 -10.06 10.60 30.15
C LEU A 71 -11.53 10.57 30.54
N GLU A 72 -12.39 11.32 29.84
CA GLU A 72 -13.85 11.25 29.96
C GLU A 72 -14.40 9.94 29.40
N MET A 73 -13.95 9.51 28.22
CA MET A 73 -14.37 8.24 27.59
C MET A 73 -13.99 7.04 28.45
N LEU A 74 -12.78 7.00 29.01
CA LEU A 74 -12.35 5.97 29.97
C LEU A 74 -13.27 5.94 31.21
N MET A 75 -13.89 7.07 31.55
CA MET A 75 -14.79 7.25 32.69
C MET A 75 -16.28 7.09 32.38
N SER A 76 -16.72 7.11 31.13
CA SER A 76 -18.14 7.05 30.77
C SER A 76 -18.49 5.78 30.02
N ASP A 77 -17.58 5.30 29.17
CA ASP A 77 -17.78 4.14 28.32
C ASP A 77 -17.65 2.82 29.10
N LYS A 78 -18.68 1.96 29.01
CA LYS A 78 -18.73 0.68 29.72
C LYS A 78 -17.68 -0.32 29.21
N ILE A 79 -17.37 -0.30 27.92
CA ILE A 79 -16.38 -1.16 27.28
C ILE A 79 -14.99 -0.72 27.74
N LEU A 80 -14.69 0.57 27.68
CA LEU A 80 -13.37 1.09 28.07
C LEU A 80 -13.09 0.94 29.57
N LYS A 81 -14.12 0.97 30.42
CA LYS A 81 -13.96 0.75 31.87
C LYS A 81 -13.57 -0.68 32.24
N LYS A 82 -14.24 -1.66 31.61
CA LYS A 82 -14.17 -3.06 32.05
C LYS A 82 -13.04 -3.84 31.41
N ASN A 83 -12.65 -3.46 30.20
CA ASN A 83 -11.71 -4.25 29.41
C ASN A 83 -10.26 -3.80 29.61
N LYS A 84 -9.34 -4.70 29.25
CA LYS A 84 -7.92 -4.35 29.03
C LYS A 84 -7.79 -3.56 27.74
N LEU A 85 -6.93 -2.55 27.77
CA LEU A 85 -6.78 -1.58 26.69
C LEU A 85 -5.35 -1.61 26.16
N VAL A 86 -5.22 -1.58 24.83
CA VAL A 86 -3.94 -1.34 24.15
C VAL A 86 -4.07 -0.05 23.36
N ILE A 87 -3.24 0.92 23.69
CA ILE A 87 -3.21 2.26 23.10
C ILE A 87 -1.96 2.37 22.23
N PHE A 88 -2.15 2.71 20.96
CA PHE A 88 -1.07 2.91 20.01
C PHE A 88 -0.88 4.38 19.66
N THR A 89 0.38 4.81 19.65
CA THR A 89 0.85 6.14 19.25
C THR A 89 2.07 5.99 18.33
N GLU A 90 2.28 6.95 17.43
CA GLU A 90 3.48 6.95 16.58
C GLU A 90 4.72 7.45 17.33
N SER A 91 4.56 8.48 18.16
CA SER A 91 5.66 9.12 18.90
C SER A 91 5.90 8.47 20.26
N LYS A 92 7.19 8.33 20.60
CA LYS A 92 7.65 7.89 21.92
C LYS A 92 7.25 8.90 23.01
N GLU A 93 7.49 10.17 22.75
CA GLU A 93 7.21 11.28 23.67
C GLU A 93 5.72 11.32 24.02
N THR A 94 4.86 11.08 23.03
CA THR A 94 3.41 10.99 23.24
C THR A 94 3.04 9.77 24.08
N ALA A 95 3.73 8.63 23.91
CA ALA A 95 3.50 7.44 24.73
C ALA A 95 3.84 7.69 26.20
N GLU A 96 4.98 8.32 26.46
CA GLU A 96 5.45 8.67 27.81
C GLU A 96 4.51 9.69 28.47
N TYR A 97 4.19 10.77 27.76
CA TYR A 97 3.24 11.79 28.21
C TYR A 97 1.87 11.20 28.56
N LEU A 98 1.33 10.36 27.67
CA LEU A 98 0.02 9.75 27.88
C LEU A 98 0.04 8.78 29.06
N ALA A 99 1.10 7.98 29.19
CA ALA A 99 1.24 7.04 30.31
C ALA A 99 1.32 7.78 31.65
N GLU A 100 2.07 8.87 31.74
CA GLU A 100 2.14 9.73 32.93
C GLU A 100 0.76 10.24 33.32
N LYS A 101 0.04 10.86 32.38
CA LYS A 101 -1.30 11.44 32.62
C LYS A 101 -2.36 10.40 32.96
N LEU A 102 -2.28 9.21 32.35
CA LEU A 102 -3.18 8.12 32.68
C LEU A 102 -2.88 7.54 34.06
N ASN A 103 -1.62 7.44 34.45
CA ASN A 103 -1.22 6.92 35.75
C ASN A 103 -1.60 7.86 36.90
N GLU A 104 -1.66 9.18 36.67
CA GLU A 104 -2.23 10.13 37.64
C GLU A 104 -3.70 9.80 37.99
N LYS A 105 -4.48 9.29 37.03
CA LYS A 105 -5.92 9.00 37.21
C LYS A 105 -6.21 7.53 37.52
N TYR A 106 -5.36 6.62 37.05
CA TYR A 106 -5.45 5.18 37.24
C TYR A 106 -4.12 4.61 37.77
N PRO A 107 -3.75 4.93 39.03
CA PRO A 107 -2.46 4.59 39.58
C PRO A 107 -2.16 3.09 39.50
N ASP A 108 -0.92 2.77 39.15
CA ASP A 108 -0.36 1.41 39.11
C ASP A 108 -1.02 0.45 38.11
N THR A 109 -1.93 0.93 37.25
CA THR A 109 -2.62 0.10 36.25
C THR A 109 -2.16 0.35 34.82
N VAL A 110 -1.22 1.29 34.61
CA VAL A 110 -0.74 1.75 33.30
C VAL A 110 0.69 1.29 33.08
N LEU A 111 0.94 0.69 31.92
CA LEU A 111 2.25 0.29 31.44
C LEU A 111 2.52 0.99 30.11
N TYR A 112 3.77 1.40 29.85
CA TYR A 112 4.16 1.92 28.55
C TYR A 112 5.35 1.17 27.98
N PHE A 113 5.39 1.02 26.65
CA PHE A 113 6.43 0.26 25.96
C PHE A 113 6.86 0.96 24.66
N THR A 114 8.11 1.42 24.63
CA THR A 114 8.67 2.20 23.52
C THR A 114 10.05 1.70 23.13
N GLY A 115 10.59 2.24 22.03
CA GLY A 115 11.93 1.95 21.50
C GLY A 115 13.06 1.98 22.53
N ALA A 116 12.88 2.76 23.59
CA ALA A 116 13.86 2.98 24.65
C ALA A 116 13.57 2.20 25.94
N SER A 117 12.52 1.39 25.97
CA SER A 117 12.15 0.60 27.15
C SER A 117 13.06 -0.63 27.31
N ASP A 118 13.40 -0.93 28.56
CA ASP A 118 14.23 -2.10 28.89
C ASP A 118 13.52 -3.43 28.63
N TYR A 119 14.31 -4.50 28.52
CA TYR A 119 13.80 -5.87 28.38
C TYR A 119 12.86 -6.29 29.52
N SER A 120 13.10 -5.80 30.74
CA SER A 120 12.23 -6.08 31.90
C SER A 120 10.81 -5.55 31.72
N VAL A 121 10.64 -4.42 31.01
CA VAL A 121 9.32 -3.86 30.69
C VAL A 121 8.62 -4.75 29.67
N ARG A 122 9.35 -5.29 28.69
CA ARG A 122 8.81 -6.24 27.71
C ARG A 122 8.27 -7.49 28.39
N ASP A 123 8.97 -8.03 29.39
CA ASP A 123 8.51 -9.20 30.13
C ASP A 123 7.21 -8.89 30.88
N LYS A 124 7.10 -7.72 31.52
CA LYS A 124 5.84 -7.26 32.14
C LYS A 124 4.69 -7.17 31.14
N VAL A 125 4.95 -6.68 29.91
CA VAL A 125 3.95 -6.65 28.84
C VAL A 125 3.47 -8.06 28.49
N ILE A 126 4.41 -9.01 28.31
CA ILE A 126 4.09 -10.40 27.99
C ILE A 126 3.28 -11.03 29.12
N GLU A 127 3.71 -10.91 30.37
CA GLU A 127 3.01 -11.44 31.54
C GLU A 127 1.56 -10.94 31.66
N ASN A 128 1.30 -9.69 31.29
CA ASN A 128 -0.01 -9.05 31.50
C ASN A 128 -0.94 -9.08 30.28
N PHE A 129 -0.39 -9.13 29.06
CA PHE A 129 -1.15 -8.98 27.81
C PHE A 129 -1.04 -10.18 26.85
N ASP A 130 -0.10 -11.11 27.06
CA ASP A 130 0.02 -12.35 26.30
C ASP A 130 -0.69 -13.52 27.01
N ALA A 131 -1.70 -14.10 26.38
CA ALA A 131 -2.42 -15.29 26.85
C ALA A 131 -1.55 -16.56 26.86
N LYS A 132 -0.44 -16.59 26.12
CA LYS A 132 0.53 -17.70 26.09
C LYS A 132 1.70 -17.47 27.04
N SER A 133 1.64 -16.43 27.89
CA SER A 133 2.68 -16.21 28.90
C SER A 133 2.80 -17.42 29.85
N PRO A 134 4.03 -17.88 30.17
CA PRO A 134 4.25 -18.91 31.20
C PRO A 134 3.79 -18.48 32.60
N HIS A 135 3.83 -17.17 32.88
CA HIS A 135 3.49 -16.58 34.16
C HIS A 135 2.48 -15.43 33.96
N PRO A 136 1.21 -15.75 33.67
CA PRO A 136 0.21 -14.72 33.43
C PRO A 136 -0.10 -13.94 34.71
N LYS A 137 -0.04 -12.61 34.62
CA LYS A 137 -0.42 -11.65 35.68
C LYS A 137 -1.54 -10.74 35.22
N ASP A 138 -2.12 -9.97 36.14
CA ASP A 138 -3.21 -9.04 35.83
C ASP A 138 -3.04 -7.65 36.47
N ASP A 139 -1.79 -7.27 36.71
CA ASP A 139 -1.40 -6.04 37.40
C ASP A 139 -1.73 -4.79 36.56
N TYR A 140 -1.59 -4.88 35.23
CA TYR A 140 -1.78 -3.74 34.32
C TYR A 140 -3.04 -3.90 33.46
N ARG A 141 -3.88 -2.87 33.45
CA ARG A 141 -5.10 -2.80 32.63
C ARG A 141 -4.86 -2.09 31.31
N ILE A 142 -3.98 -1.09 31.28
CA ILE A 142 -3.75 -0.21 30.14
C ILE A 142 -2.29 -0.35 29.69
N LEU A 143 -2.10 -0.61 28.39
CA LEU A 143 -0.79 -0.58 27.74
C LEU A 143 -0.73 0.58 26.74
N VAL A 144 0.26 1.45 26.85
CA VAL A 144 0.58 2.48 25.85
C VAL A 144 1.83 2.06 25.08
N ALA A 145 1.75 1.90 23.76
CA ALA A 145 2.87 1.38 22.98
C ALA A 145 3.12 2.15 21.67
N THR A 146 4.38 2.20 21.26
CA THR A 146 4.75 2.63 19.90
C THR A 146 4.72 1.47 18.91
N GLU A 147 4.50 1.78 17.64
CA GLU A 147 4.29 0.78 16.58
C GLU A 147 5.42 -0.27 16.48
N ILE A 148 6.67 0.19 16.45
CA ILE A 148 7.85 -0.58 16.03
C ILE A 148 8.12 -1.79 16.95
N LEU A 149 7.78 -1.71 18.24
CA LEU A 149 8.10 -2.78 19.20
C LEU A 149 6.94 -3.69 19.56
N SER A 150 5.71 -3.32 19.20
CA SER A 150 4.55 -4.19 19.37
C SER A 150 4.50 -5.33 18.33
N GLU A 151 5.31 -5.26 17.25
CA GLU A 151 5.27 -6.24 16.17
C GLU A 151 5.74 -7.66 16.56
N GLY A 152 6.38 -7.82 17.71
CA GLY A 152 6.89 -9.11 18.20
C GLY A 152 6.18 -9.64 19.45
N VAL A 153 5.13 -8.98 19.94
CA VAL A 153 4.43 -9.36 21.18
C VAL A 153 2.96 -9.65 20.89
N ASN A 154 2.42 -10.69 21.52
CA ASN A 154 1.00 -11.03 21.37
C ASN A 154 0.21 -10.31 22.46
N LEU A 155 -0.84 -9.59 22.07
CA LEU A 155 -1.63 -8.73 22.95
C LEU A 155 -3.09 -9.19 23.06
N HIS A 156 -3.34 -10.46 22.74
CA HIS A 156 -4.65 -11.13 22.70
C HIS A 156 -5.38 -11.31 24.05
N ARG A 157 -4.82 -10.86 25.19
CA ARG A 157 -5.60 -10.70 26.44
C ARG A 157 -6.38 -9.39 26.50
N SER A 158 -6.11 -8.47 25.58
CA SER A 158 -6.94 -7.30 25.35
C SER A 158 -8.02 -7.65 24.32
N ASN A 159 -9.12 -6.89 24.32
CA ASN A 159 -10.12 -6.88 23.27
C ASN A 159 -10.43 -5.45 22.80
N VAL A 160 -9.63 -4.47 23.26
CA VAL A 160 -9.77 -3.06 22.87
C VAL A 160 -8.45 -2.55 22.31
N VAL A 161 -8.49 -2.09 21.07
CA VAL A 161 -7.44 -1.32 20.41
C VAL A 161 -7.84 0.15 20.42
N ILE A 162 -6.95 1.03 20.85
CA ILE A 162 -7.15 2.47 20.78
C ILE A 162 -6.01 3.06 19.95
N ASN A 163 -6.31 3.58 18.79
CA ASN A 163 -5.37 4.34 17.99
C ASN A 163 -5.43 5.80 18.45
N TYR A 164 -4.48 6.19 19.29
CA TYR A 164 -4.37 7.58 19.75
C TYR A 164 -3.98 8.48 18.57
N ASP A 165 -3.12 7.98 17.69
CA ASP A 165 -2.84 8.60 16.39
C ASP A 165 -3.20 7.63 15.26
N ILE A 166 -3.86 8.16 14.24
CA ILE A 166 -4.32 7.39 13.10
C ILE A 166 -3.13 7.14 12.17
N PRO A 167 -2.76 5.87 11.95
CA PRO A 167 -1.67 5.55 11.05
C PRO A 167 -2.08 5.88 9.61
N TRP A 168 -1.18 6.56 8.89
CA TRP A 168 -1.38 6.90 7.48
C TRP A 168 -1.41 5.67 6.55
N ASN A 169 -0.99 4.50 7.05
CA ASN A 169 -0.93 3.23 6.33
C ASN A 169 -1.98 2.24 6.87
N PRO A 170 -2.99 1.86 6.07
CA PRO A 170 -4.05 0.92 6.45
C PRO A 170 -3.55 -0.44 6.95
N THR A 171 -2.47 -0.95 6.34
CA THR A 171 -1.84 -2.21 6.74
C THR A 171 -1.39 -2.16 8.19
N ARG A 172 -0.89 -1.01 8.66
CA ARG A 172 -0.48 -0.84 10.05
C ARG A 172 -1.65 -0.98 11.00
N MET A 173 -2.80 -0.44 10.65
CA MET A 173 -3.99 -0.54 11.50
C MET A 173 -4.50 -1.98 11.58
N MET A 174 -4.52 -2.72 10.46
CA MET A 174 -4.83 -4.15 10.48
C MET A 174 -3.81 -4.96 11.27
N GLN A 175 -2.52 -4.64 11.16
CA GLN A 175 -1.48 -5.30 11.96
C GLN A 175 -1.68 -5.05 13.45
N ARG A 176 -2.04 -3.83 13.87
CA ARG A 176 -2.39 -3.49 15.26
C ARG A 176 -3.57 -4.35 15.75
N VAL A 177 -4.64 -4.43 14.98
CA VAL A 177 -5.79 -5.29 15.31
C VAL A 177 -5.38 -6.76 15.34
N GLY A 178 -4.55 -7.24 14.41
CA GLY A 178 -4.02 -8.61 14.38
C GLY A 178 -3.06 -8.96 15.54
N ARG A 179 -2.57 -7.97 16.31
CA ARG A 179 -1.86 -8.24 17.58
C ARG A 179 -2.81 -8.73 18.66
N ILE A 180 -4.09 -8.36 18.55
CA ILE A 180 -5.16 -8.72 19.47
C ILE A 180 -6.00 -9.86 18.89
N ASN A 181 -6.44 -9.74 17.64
CA ASN A 181 -7.27 -10.69 16.94
C ASN A 181 -6.45 -11.88 16.41
N ARG A 182 -6.48 -12.99 17.14
CA ARG A 182 -5.90 -14.28 16.74
C ARG A 182 -6.90 -15.42 16.88
N ILE A 183 -6.63 -16.54 16.22
CA ILE A 183 -7.47 -17.77 16.24
C ILE A 183 -7.81 -18.21 17.67
N ASP A 184 -6.92 -17.94 18.63
CA ASP A 184 -7.04 -18.37 20.03
C ASP A 184 -7.71 -17.30 20.94
N THR A 185 -8.24 -16.21 20.39
CA THR A 185 -8.81 -15.10 21.17
C THR A 185 -10.14 -15.52 21.81
N LYS A 186 -10.29 -15.36 23.12
CA LYS A 186 -11.50 -15.74 23.88
C LYS A 186 -12.66 -14.75 23.77
N PHE A 187 -12.45 -13.62 23.11
CA PHE A 187 -13.42 -12.53 23.04
C PHE A 187 -14.23 -12.61 21.75
N ASP A 188 -15.56 -12.61 21.88
CA ASP A 188 -16.48 -12.63 20.74
C ASP A 188 -16.45 -11.35 19.90
N LYS A 189 -15.98 -10.24 20.49
CA LYS A 189 -15.90 -8.92 19.86
C LYS A 189 -14.61 -8.22 20.23
N ILE A 190 -14.01 -7.59 19.22
CA ILE A 190 -12.86 -6.70 19.36
C ILE A 190 -13.32 -5.29 19.03
N TYR A 191 -13.01 -4.35 19.92
CA TYR A 191 -13.41 -2.95 19.78
C TYR A 191 -12.19 -2.13 19.35
N THR A 192 -12.38 -1.31 18.32
CA THR A 192 -11.34 -0.40 17.82
C THR A 192 -11.82 1.04 17.98
N TYR A 193 -11.05 1.86 18.69
CA TYR A 193 -11.31 3.29 18.87
C TYR A 193 -10.24 4.08 18.13
N ASN A 194 -10.64 5.06 17.33
CA ASN A 194 -9.73 5.92 16.57
C ASN A 194 -9.92 7.37 16.97
N PHE A 195 -8.84 8.02 17.43
CA PHE A 195 -8.85 9.44 17.71
C PHE A 195 -8.53 10.24 16.46
N PHE A 196 -9.50 11.05 16.01
CA PHE A 196 -9.29 12.01 14.94
C PHE A 196 -8.84 13.37 15.51
N PRO A 197 -8.11 14.18 14.73
CA PRO A 197 -7.83 15.56 15.10
C PRO A 197 -9.12 16.36 15.35
N THR A 198 -9.02 17.44 16.12
CA THR A 198 -10.14 18.38 16.30
C THR A 198 -10.59 18.94 14.95
N LYS A 199 -11.86 19.34 14.84
CA LYS A 199 -12.40 19.91 13.59
C LYS A 199 -11.52 21.05 13.04
N GLN A 200 -11.12 21.98 13.91
CA GLN A 200 -10.27 23.11 13.52
C GLN A 200 -8.89 22.67 13.01
N SER A 201 -8.25 21.69 13.67
CA SER A 201 -6.98 21.16 13.20
C SER A 201 -7.15 20.42 11.88
N ASN A 202 -8.18 19.58 11.79
CA ASN A 202 -8.48 18.80 10.60
C ASN A 202 -8.87 19.66 9.39
N ASP A 203 -9.55 20.80 9.58
CA ASP A 203 -9.88 21.72 8.48
C ASP A 203 -8.61 22.29 7.82
N GLN A 204 -7.49 22.36 8.56
CA GLN A 204 -6.19 22.80 8.04
C GLN A 204 -5.40 21.66 7.38
N ILE A 205 -5.30 20.50 8.06
CA ILE A 205 -4.39 19.40 7.64
C ILE A 205 -5.09 18.27 6.86
N LYS A 206 -6.43 18.19 6.94
CA LYS A 206 -7.30 17.18 6.32
C LYS A 206 -6.89 15.73 6.54
N LEU A 207 -6.35 15.46 7.73
CA LEU A 207 -5.74 14.19 8.08
C LEU A 207 -6.80 13.08 8.19
N LYS A 208 -7.96 13.40 8.79
CA LYS A 208 -9.09 12.47 8.92
C LYS A 208 -9.46 11.91 7.56
N GLU A 209 -9.75 12.79 6.62
CA GLU A 209 -10.33 12.36 5.38
C GLU A 209 -9.24 11.80 4.44
N ALA A 210 -7.98 12.25 4.52
CA ALA A 210 -6.87 11.57 3.85
C ALA A 210 -6.64 10.12 4.34
N ALA A 211 -6.73 9.88 5.65
CA ALA A 211 -6.64 8.54 6.24
C ALA A 211 -7.84 7.67 5.85
N GLU A 212 -9.07 8.22 5.91
CA GLU A 212 -10.29 7.54 5.45
C GLU A 212 -10.19 7.16 3.97
N ALA A 213 -9.69 8.04 3.10
CA ALA A 213 -9.55 7.76 1.67
C ALA A 213 -8.56 6.61 1.41
N LYS A 214 -7.39 6.63 2.06
CA LYS A 214 -6.37 5.58 1.91
C LYS A 214 -6.85 4.23 2.44
N ILE A 215 -7.49 4.21 3.61
CA ILE A 215 -8.00 2.98 4.22
C ILE A 215 -9.17 2.42 3.43
N ASN A 216 -10.09 3.27 2.96
CA ASN A 216 -11.16 2.84 2.07
C ASN A 216 -10.62 2.27 0.76
N ALA A 217 -9.65 2.93 0.12
CA ALA A 217 -9.01 2.42 -1.10
C ALA A 217 -8.39 1.04 -0.86
N PHE A 218 -7.69 0.88 0.27
CA PHE A 218 -7.05 -0.37 0.65
C PHE A 218 -8.06 -1.51 0.92
N LEU A 219 -9.10 -1.27 1.73
CA LEU A 219 -10.18 -2.23 1.98
C LEU A 219 -10.92 -2.61 0.69
N THR A 220 -11.09 -1.64 -0.21
CA THR A 220 -11.75 -1.83 -1.50
C THR A 220 -10.89 -2.67 -2.45
N LEU A 221 -9.56 -2.50 -2.44
CA LEU A 221 -8.62 -3.28 -3.26
C LEU A 221 -8.49 -4.73 -2.78
N LEU A 222 -8.40 -4.95 -1.47
CA LEU A 222 -8.10 -6.25 -0.86
C LEU A 222 -9.32 -7.05 -0.41
N GLY A 223 -10.49 -6.40 -0.24
CA GLY A 223 -11.65 -6.99 0.43
C GLY A 223 -11.46 -6.85 1.95
N GLY A 224 -12.26 -5.98 2.58
CA GLY A 224 -12.20 -5.74 4.01
C GLY A 224 -13.13 -6.68 4.76
N ASP A 225 -12.60 -7.49 5.68
CA ASP A 225 -13.39 -8.39 6.53
C ASP A 225 -13.87 -7.73 7.84
N ALA A 226 -13.48 -6.47 8.12
CA ALA A 226 -13.84 -5.75 9.33
C ALA A 226 -13.88 -4.22 9.13
N ALA A 227 -14.72 -3.54 9.93
CA ALA A 227 -14.73 -2.09 10.06
C ALA A 227 -13.47 -1.63 10.81
N LEU A 228 -12.76 -0.67 10.23
CA LEU A 228 -11.42 -0.28 10.64
C LEU A 228 -11.37 1.13 11.26
N LEU A 229 -12.05 2.12 10.68
CA LEU A 229 -11.99 3.51 11.13
C LEU A 229 -13.23 3.96 11.91
N THR A 230 -14.43 3.59 11.48
CA THR A 230 -15.71 4.12 11.97
C THR A 230 -16.79 3.04 12.10
N GLU A 231 -17.68 3.20 13.08
CA GLU A 231 -18.88 2.35 13.21
C GLU A 231 -19.81 2.56 12.02
N GLY A 232 -20.25 1.46 11.38
CA GLY A 232 -21.12 1.50 10.20
C GLY A 232 -20.39 1.48 8.86
N GLU A 233 -19.08 1.20 8.84
CA GLU A 233 -18.39 0.88 7.58
C GLU A 233 -19.04 -0.33 6.89
N PRO A 234 -19.34 -0.24 5.58
CA PRO A 234 -19.84 -1.39 4.85
C PRO A 234 -18.74 -2.44 4.78
N VAL A 235 -18.88 -3.50 5.57
CA VAL A 235 -18.12 -4.75 5.47
C VAL A 235 -18.80 -5.57 4.40
N ASP A 236 -18.47 -5.30 3.15
CA ASP A 236 -19.02 -6.02 2.02
C ASP A 236 -17.91 -6.45 1.07
N SER A 237 -17.87 -7.74 0.76
CA SER A 237 -16.97 -8.30 -0.23
C SER A 237 -17.42 -7.81 -1.61
N HIS A 238 -16.65 -6.88 -2.15
CA HIS A 238 -16.81 -6.32 -3.50
C HIS A 238 -18.02 -5.39 -3.74
N GLU A 239 -17.87 -4.12 -3.35
CA GLU A 239 -18.43 -2.99 -4.11
C GLU A 239 -17.35 -1.97 -4.48
N LEU A 240 -16.45 -2.40 -5.36
CA LEU A 240 -15.32 -1.63 -5.92
C LEU A 240 -15.71 -0.45 -6.84
N PHE A 241 -16.99 -0.07 -6.90
CA PHE A 241 -17.46 0.97 -7.83
C PHE A 241 -18.37 2.03 -7.18
N ASN A 242 -18.97 1.76 -6.02
CA ASN A 242 -19.89 2.69 -5.36
C ASN A 242 -19.22 3.59 -4.30
N LYS A 243 -17.94 3.36 -3.92
CA LYS A 243 -17.23 4.16 -2.89
C LYS A 243 -16.33 5.30 -3.42
N LEU A 244 -16.12 5.38 -4.74
CA LEU A 244 -15.59 6.58 -5.41
C LEU A 244 -16.55 7.79 -5.31
N ILE A 245 -17.71 7.60 -4.67
CA ILE A 245 -18.84 8.51 -4.61
C ILE A 245 -18.97 9.25 -3.27
N SER A 246 -18.24 8.89 -2.20
CA SER A 246 -18.41 9.55 -0.89
C SER A 246 -17.19 10.37 -0.46
N LYS A 247 -17.15 11.59 -1.02
CA LYS A 247 -16.59 12.84 -0.46
C LYS A 247 -15.09 12.88 -0.14
N GLN A 248 -14.32 13.42 -1.09
CA GLN A 248 -13.29 14.41 -0.75
C GLN A 248 -12.93 15.31 -1.93
N THR A 249 -13.30 16.59 -1.83
CA THR A 249 -12.45 17.69 -2.33
C THR A 249 -12.95 19.03 -1.80
N LEU A 250 -12.32 19.61 -0.78
CA LEU A 250 -12.38 21.06 -0.55
C LEU A 250 -11.01 21.56 -0.02
N THR A 251 -10.16 22.05 -0.94
CA THR A 251 -9.24 23.24 -0.90
C THR A 251 -8.20 23.39 0.23
N GLY A 252 -6.88 23.56 0.06
CA GLY A 252 -5.96 23.94 -1.02
C GLY A 252 -4.73 24.52 -0.29
N GLU A 253 -3.51 24.07 -0.52
CA GLU A 253 -2.41 24.71 -1.27
C GLU A 253 -1.27 23.67 -1.17
N ASP A 254 -0.77 23.10 -2.26
CA ASP A 254 0.37 23.65 -3.00
C ASP A 254 0.20 23.51 -4.52
N GLY A 255 0.76 24.49 -5.23
CA GLY A 255 0.66 24.62 -6.68
C GLY A 255 1.35 23.50 -7.46
N SER A 256 0.82 23.27 -8.67
CA SER A 256 1.34 22.42 -9.77
C SER A 256 0.96 20.93 -9.78
N THR A 257 -0.31 20.60 -9.55
CA THR A 257 -0.88 19.37 -10.12
C THR A 257 -2.35 19.60 -10.45
N GLU A 258 -2.68 19.74 -11.74
CA GLU A 258 -4.05 19.69 -12.22
C GLU A 258 -4.68 18.39 -11.68
N SER A 259 -5.63 18.50 -10.76
CA SER A 259 -5.91 17.43 -9.80
C SER A 259 -7.08 16.54 -10.24
N GLU A 260 -7.00 15.24 -9.94
CA GLU A 260 -8.07 14.23 -10.12
C GLU A 260 -9.45 14.71 -9.64
N LEU A 261 -9.42 15.64 -8.68
CA LEU A 261 -10.55 16.37 -8.12
C LEU A 261 -11.40 17.10 -9.19
N LYS A 262 -10.78 17.61 -10.26
CA LYS A 262 -11.48 18.25 -11.40
C LYS A 262 -12.47 17.28 -12.04
N TYR A 263 -12.01 16.09 -12.40
CA TYR A 263 -12.83 15.08 -13.08
C TYR A 263 -13.89 14.48 -12.15
N LEU A 264 -13.59 14.37 -10.86
CA LEU A 264 -14.55 13.94 -9.85
C LEU A 264 -15.74 14.92 -9.74
N GLN A 265 -15.48 16.23 -9.76
CA GLN A 265 -16.53 17.25 -9.77
C GLN A 265 -17.40 17.17 -11.03
N VAL A 266 -16.79 16.93 -12.20
CA VAL A 266 -17.51 16.74 -13.46
C VAL A 266 -18.46 15.54 -13.39
N ILE A 267 -17.98 14.37 -12.95
CA ILE A 267 -18.79 13.16 -12.82
C ILE A 267 -19.95 13.37 -11.83
N LYS A 268 -19.68 14.01 -10.68
CA LYS A 268 -20.70 14.31 -9.67
C LYS A 268 -21.77 15.25 -10.22
N ASN A 269 -21.36 16.30 -10.93
CA ASN A 269 -22.31 17.23 -11.57
C ASN A 269 -23.18 16.50 -12.60
N ILE A 270 -22.61 15.62 -13.42
CA ILE A 270 -23.38 14.82 -14.40
C ILE A 270 -24.37 13.90 -13.68
N ARG A 271 -23.96 13.22 -12.61
CA ARG A 271 -24.85 12.35 -11.84
C ARG A 271 -26.00 13.10 -11.18
N ASP A 272 -25.71 14.24 -10.53
CA ASP A 272 -26.66 14.97 -9.70
C ASP A 272 -27.58 15.89 -10.51
N LYS A 273 -27.09 16.45 -11.63
CA LYS A 273 -27.82 17.43 -12.45
C LYS A 273 -28.30 16.88 -13.80
N GLU A 274 -27.69 15.81 -14.32
CA GLU A 274 -27.94 15.27 -15.66
C GLU A 274 -28.13 13.74 -15.65
N SER A 275 -29.13 13.26 -14.90
CA SER A 275 -29.42 11.83 -14.71
C SER A 275 -29.53 11.02 -16.00
N GLY A 276 -30.08 11.60 -17.07
CA GLY A 276 -30.18 10.97 -18.39
C GLY A 276 -28.82 10.73 -19.07
N LEU A 277 -27.88 11.67 -18.95
CA LEU A 277 -26.52 11.51 -19.47
C LEU A 277 -25.75 10.47 -18.66
N PHE A 278 -25.91 10.48 -17.34
CA PHE A 278 -25.30 9.49 -16.44
C PHE A 278 -25.72 8.05 -16.77
N GLU A 279 -27.02 7.80 -16.98
CA GLU A 279 -27.51 6.48 -17.40
C GLU A 279 -26.99 6.06 -18.78
N LYS A 280 -26.87 7.01 -19.72
CA LYS A 280 -26.31 6.75 -21.05
C LYS A 280 -24.84 6.34 -20.96
N ILE A 281 -24.04 6.99 -20.11
CA ILE A 281 -22.63 6.65 -19.88
C ILE A 281 -22.51 5.24 -19.29
N LYS A 282 -23.34 4.90 -18.29
CA LYS A 282 -23.34 3.57 -17.64
C LYS A 282 -23.63 2.42 -18.63
N ARG A 283 -24.41 2.69 -19.67
CA ARG A 283 -24.79 1.70 -20.70
C ARG A 283 -23.89 1.72 -21.93
N LEU A 284 -22.83 2.53 -21.94
CA LEU A 284 -21.90 2.56 -23.09
C LEU A 284 -21.30 1.16 -23.31
N PRO A 285 -21.30 0.68 -24.57
CA PRO A 285 -20.70 -0.61 -24.88
C PRO A 285 -19.19 -0.55 -24.66
N ARG A 286 -18.62 -1.66 -24.18
CA ARG A 286 -17.17 -1.83 -24.16
C ARG A 286 -16.61 -1.74 -25.57
N LYS A 287 -15.34 -1.33 -25.69
CA LYS A 287 -14.66 -1.03 -26.96
C LYS A 287 -15.27 0.19 -27.68
N ALA A 288 -15.85 1.13 -26.94
CA ALA A 288 -16.30 2.40 -27.50
C ALA A 288 -15.12 3.15 -28.13
N ARG A 289 -15.34 3.77 -29.30
CA ARG A 289 -14.31 4.49 -30.04
C ARG A 289 -14.80 5.85 -30.46
N THR A 290 -13.97 6.86 -30.25
CA THR A 290 -14.23 8.22 -30.73
C THR A 290 -12.95 8.87 -31.24
N ALA A 291 -13.09 10.02 -31.88
CA ALA A 291 -11.96 10.85 -32.28
C ALA A 291 -12.23 12.31 -31.93
N LYS A 292 -11.18 13.03 -31.55
CA LYS A 292 -11.23 14.45 -31.21
C LYS A 292 -10.00 15.18 -31.75
N THR A 293 -10.06 16.49 -31.83
CA THR A 293 -8.93 17.30 -32.31
C THR A 293 -7.91 17.50 -31.20
N ASN A 294 -6.63 17.29 -31.49
CA ASN A 294 -5.53 17.62 -30.59
C ASN A 294 -4.29 17.99 -31.41
N LYS A 295 -3.78 19.21 -31.23
CA LYS A 295 -2.68 19.76 -32.04
C LYS A 295 -1.31 19.17 -31.71
N GLU A 296 -1.13 18.66 -30.51
CA GLU A 296 0.18 18.21 -30.01
C GLU A 296 0.40 16.72 -30.32
N PHE A 297 -0.66 15.92 -30.23
CA PHE A 297 -0.60 14.47 -30.39
C PHE A 297 -1.40 13.98 -31.61
N THR A 298 -1.48 14.79 -32.66
CA THR A 298 -2.13 14.43 -33.93
C THR A 298 -1.63 13.09 -34.45
N GLY A 299 -2.55 12.19 -34.80
CA GLY A 299 -2.25 10.86 -35.32
C GLY A 299 -2.09 9.78 -34.24
N ASN A 300 -2.21 10.11 -32.96
CA ASN A 300 -2.06 9.16 -31.87
C ASN A 300 -3.38 8.51 -31.43
N LEU A 301 -3.30 7.29 -30.92
CA LEU A 301 -4.42 6.56 -30.33
C LEU A 301 -4.17 6.31 -28.84
N ILE A 302 -5.09 6.80 -28.01
CA ILE A 302 -5.14 6.43 -26.60
C ILE A 302 -6.07 5.23 -26.43
N THR A 303 -5.67 4.23 -25.66
CA THR A 303 -6.48 3.04 -25.36
C THR A 303 -6.45 2.71 -23.87
N TYR A 304 -7.63 2.46 -23.31
CA TYR A 304 -7.81 2.00 -21.94
C TYR A 304 -8.06 0.48 -21.91
N PHE A 305 -7.21 -0.25 -21.20
CA PHE A 305 -7.29 -1.70 -21.01
C PHE A 305 -7.63 -2.09 -19.56
N ARG A 306 -8.27 -3.25 -19.41
CA ARG A 306 -8.59 -3.87 -18.13
C ARG A 306 -8.28 -5.36 -18.14
N VAL A 307 -7.65 -5.87 -17.08
CA VAL A 307 -7.49 -7.31 -16.79
C VAL A 307 -7.85 -7.54 -15.33
N GLY A 308 -9.01 -8.13 -15.08
CA GLY A 308 -9.54 -8.25 -13.71
C GLY A 308 -9.60 -6.88 -13.04
N LYS A 309 -8.76 -6.67 -12.01
CA LYS A 309 -8.63 -5.41 -11.27
C LYS A 309 -7.61 -4.43 -11.86
N LEU A 310 -6.67 -4.88 -12.69
CA LEU A 310 -5.63 -4.04 -13.28
C LEU A 310 -6.19 -3.17 -14.41
N GLN A 311 -5.82 -1.90 -14.43
CA GLN A 311 -6.28 -0.88 -15.37
C GLN A 311 -5.07 -0.07 -15.84
N LYS A 312 -4.88 0.05 -17.17
CA LYS A 312 -3.76 0.80 -17.74
C LYS A 312 -4.19 1.57 -18.98
N PHE A 313 -3.58 2.73 -19.20
CA PHE A 313 -3.76 3.56 -20.39
C PHE A 313 -2.49 3.53 -21.23
N TYR A 314 -2.64 3.43 -22.55
CA TYR A 314 -1.52 3.49 -23.48
C TYR A 314 -1.79 4.46 -24.61
N ILE A 315 -0.74 5.11 -25.09
CA ILE A 315 -0.76 5.95 -26.28
C ILE A 315 0.23 5.43 -27.32
N ALA A 316 -0.21 5.34 -28.57
CA ALA A 316 0.65 4.97 -29.70
C ALA A 316 0.44 5.91 -30.88
N GLY A 317 1.54 6.29 -31.52
CA GLY A 317 1.55 7.03 -32.78
C GLY A 317 1.99 6.17 -33.96
N GLU A 318 1.89 6.71 -35.17
CA GLU A 318 2.30 5.99 -36.39
C GLU A 318 3.79 5.62 -36.34
N PHE A 319 4.64 6.54 -35.88
CA PHE A 319 6.09 6.37 -35.80
C PHE A 319 6.63 6.10 -34.39
N ASN A 320 5.79 6.27 -33.36
CA ASN A 320 6.20 6.09 -31.97
C ASN A 320 5.87 4.67 -31.46
N GLN A 321 6.69 4.19 -30.51
CA GLN A 321 6.35 3.02 -29.71
C GLN A 321 5.20 3.36 -28.74
N SER A 322 4.46 2.33 -28.33
CA SER A 322 3.39 2.49 -27.36
C SER A 322 3.97 2.80 -25.98
N SER A 323 3.53 3.89 -25.37
CA SER A 323 3.91 4.27 -24.00
C SER A 323 2.73 4.20 -23.04
N GLU A 324 2.98 3.80 -21.80
CA GLU A 324 2.00 3.84 -20.74
C GLU A 324 1.75 5.29 -20.31
N LEU A 325 0.49 5.64 -20.07
CA LEU A 325 0.08 6.94 -19.54
C LEU A 325 -0.48 6.74 -18.13
N ASP A 326 -0.13 7.66 -17.24
CA ASP A 326 -0.88 7.81 -16.00
C ASP A 326 -2.30 8.33 -16.26
N PHE A 327 -3.16 8.19 -15.27
CA PHE A 327 -4.56 8.59 -15.38
C PHE A 327 -4.75 10.06 -15.74
N MET A 328 -3.92 10.96 -15.19
CA MET A 328 -4.09 12.41 -15.38
C MET A 328 -3.68 12.84 -16.78
N SER A 329 -2.56 12.31 -17.28
CA SER A 329 -2.15 12.50 -18.67
C SER A 329 -3.21 11.98 -19.63
N ALA A 330 -3.75 10.78 -19.39
CA ALA A 330 -4.81 10.22 -20.24
C ALA A 330 -6.11 11.02 -20.17
N ALA A 331 -6.54 11.44 -18.97
CA ALA A 331 -7.76 12.20 -18.78
C ALA A 331 -7.66 13.59 -19.44
N GLY A 332 -6.53 14.30 -19.28
CA GLY A 332 -6.31 15.60 -19.93
C GLY A 332 -6.36 15.54 -21.45
N LEU A 333 -5.82 14.47 -22.04
CA LEU A 333 -5.86 14.28 -23.50
C LEU A 333 -7.26 13.90 -24.02
N ILE A 334 -8.10 13.26 -23.20
CA ILE A 334 -9.45 12.80 -23.58
C ILE A 334 -10.52 13.83 -23.25
N GLU A 335 -10.28 14.71 -22.28
CA GLU A 335 -11.22 15.73 -21.82
C GLU A 335 -11.76 16.55 -22.98
N SER A 336 -13.09 16.67 -23.06
CA SER A 336 -13.78 17.33 -24.16
C SER A 336 -14.89 18.24 -23.65
N GLY A 337 -15.06 19.40 -24.29
CA GLY A 337 -16.14 20.34 -23.97
C GLY A 337 -17.50 19.89 -24.52
N ALA A 338 -18.60 20.42 -23.98
CA ALA A 338 -19.95 20.07 -24.41
C ALA A 338 -20.23 20.41 -25.89
N ASP A 339 -19.58 21.45 -26.42
CA ASP A 339 -19.72 21.90 -27.81
C ASP A 339 -18.68 21.28 -28.77
N GLU A 340 -17.79 20.42 -28.26
CA GLU A 340 -16.73 19.83 -29.06
C GLU A 340 -17.29 18.76 -30.00
N LYS A 341 -17.11 18.96 -31.30
CA LYS A 341 -17.61 18.04 -32.32
C LYS A 341 -16.69 16.83 -32.46
N ARG A 342 -17.30 15.64 -32.49
CA ARG A 342 -16.63 14.38 -32.82
C ARG A 342 -15.98 14.45 -34.20
N GLN A 343 -14.74 14.00 -34.28
CA GLN A 343 -13.98 13.90 -35.53
C GLN A 343 -14.10 12.52 -36.19
N ASN A 344 -13.62 12.41 -37.42
CA ASN A 344 -13.54 11.15 -38.13
C ASN A 344 -12.39 10.29 -37.60
N ILE A 345 -12.66 8.99 -37.42
CA ILE A 345 -11.65 8.02 -37.00
C ILE A 345 -10.82 7.63 -38.24
N SER A 346 -9.50 7.71 -38.13
CA SER A 346 -8.58 7.28 -39.19
C SER A 346 -8.68 5.77 -39.46
N LYS A 347 -8.43 5.36 -40.71
CA LYS A 347 -8.35 3.94 -41.10
C LYS A 347 -7.20 3.20 -40.42
N ASN A 348 -6.16 3.92 -39.95
CA ASN A 348 -4.98 3.34 -39.30
C ASN A 348 -5.18 3.03 -37.79
N ILE A 349 -6.39 3.22 -37.26
CA ILE A 349 -6.65 2.98 -35.82
C ILE A 349 -6.31 1.56 -35.35
N TYR A 350 -6.47 0.55 -36.22
CA TYR A 350 -6.22 -0.85 -35.85
C TYR A 350 -4.74 -1.14 -35.65
N GLY A 351 -3.85 -0.58 -36.48
CA GLY A 351 -2.41 -0.73 -36.31
C GLY A 351 -1.93 -0.12 -34.99
N LEU A 352 -2.45 1.05 -34.63
CA LEU A 352 -2.15 1.70 -33.36
C LEU A 352 -2.73 0.94 -32.15
N LEU A 353 -3.93 0.38 -32.31
CA LEU A 353 -4.57 -0.44 -31.27
C LEU A 353 -3.77 -1.72 -30.99
N ASP A 354 -3.24 -2.36 -32.02
CA ASP A 354 -2.42 -3.57 -31.87
C ASP A 354 -1.08 -3.26 -31.18
N LYS A 355 -0.45 -2.12 -31.48
CA LYS A 355 0.73 -1.64 -30.74
C LYS A 355 0.44 -1.46 -29.25
N ASN A 356 -0.64 -0.75 -28.90
CA ASN A 356 -1.08 -0.55 -27.53
C ASN A 356 -1.41 -1.88 -26.82
N LYS A 357 -2.05 -2.81 -27.54
CA LYS A 357 -2.41 -4.13 -27.02
C LYS A 357 -1.18 -4.97 -26.73
N GLN A 358 -0.16 -4.92 -27.59
CA GLN A 358 1.09 -5.65 -27.37
C GLN A 358 1.82 -5.11 -26.14
N ALA A 359 1.97 -3.80 -26.00
CA ALA A 359 2.60 -3.18 -24.83
C ALA A 359 1.88 -3.55 -23.52
N PHE A 360 0.55 -3.58 -23.52
CA PHE A 360 -0.23 -4.02 -22.37
C PHE A 360 -0.03 -5.50 -22.06
N ILE A 361 0.08 -6.37 -23.07
CA ILE A 361 0.37 -7.78 -22.87
C ILE A 361 1.74 -7.96 -22.23
N ASP A 362 2.75 -7.24 -22.72
CA ASP A 362 4.13 -7.35 -22.22
C ASP A 362 4.21 -6.89 -20.76
N ALA A 363 3.67 -5.71 -20.43
CA ALA A 363 3.66 -5.17 -19.07
C ALA A 363 2.91 -6.08 -18.08
N THR A 364 1.74 -6.61 -18.46
CA THR A 364 1.00 -7.53 -17.58
C THR A 364 1.68 -8.88 -17.44
N THR A 365 2.48 -9.30 -18.41
CA THR A 365 3.22 -10.57 -18.34
C THR A 365 4.48 -10.42 -17.48
N GLU A 366 5.16 -9.26 -17.50
CA GLU A 366 6.33 -8.96 -16.67
C GLU A 366 5.98 -8.70 -15.19
N GLU A 367 4.92 -7.93 -14.88
CA GLU A 367 4.46 -7.72 -13.50
C GLU A 367 4.04 -9.03 -12.82
N THR A 368 3.49 -9.99 -13.58
CA THR A 368 3.16 -11.33 -13.08
C THR A 368 4.42 -12.12 -12.70
N ILE A 369 5.56 -11.85 -13.35
CA ILE A 369 6.85 -12.48 -13.07
C ILE A 369 7.50 -11.84 -11.83
N GLU A 370 7.42 -10.52 -11.68
CA GLU A 370 8.01 -9.79 -10.54
C GLU A 370 7.29 -10.07 -9.21
N LEU A 371 5.96 -10.10 -9.20
CA LEU A 371 5.14 -10.35 -8.00
C LEU A 371 5.35 -11.75 -7.39
N GLN A 372 5.93 -12.69 -8.13
CA GLN A 372 6.20 -14.06 -7.68
C GLN A 372 7.61 -14.29 -7.13
N THR A 373 8.45 -13.26 -7.00
CA THR A 373 9.85 -13.35 -6.54
C THR A 373 10.04 -13.37 -5.01
N GLY A 374 8.98 -13.65 -4.24
CA GLY A 374 9.06 -13.86 -2.79
C GLY A 374 9.64 -15.22 -2.40
N ARG A 375 10.93 -15.25 -2.04
CA ARG A 375 11.66 -16.26 -1.23
C ARG A 375 11.08 -17.69 -1.26
N GLY A 376 11.37 -18.42 -2.34
CA GLY A 376 11.18 -19.88 -2.37
C GLY A 376 11.00 -20.55 -3.75
N ARG A 377 11.10 -19.81 -4.87
CA ARG A 377 10.62 -20.28 -6.18
C ARG A 377 11.58 -20.16 -7.38
N ASP A 378 12.88 -20.04 -7.16
CA ASP A 378 13.85 -20.00 -8.26
C ASP A 378 13.71 -21.23 -9.19
N SER A 379 13.29 -22.38 -8.65
CA SER A 379 13.14 -23.59 -9.46
C SER A 379 11.98 -23.57 -10.47
N ALA A 380 10.83 -22.98 -10.13
CA ALA A 380 9.66 -22.94 -11.02
C ALA A 380 9.89 -21.99 -12.21
N ALA A 381 10.48 -20.82 -11.93
CA ALA A 381 10.81 -19.83 -12.95
C ALA A 381 11.83 -20.38 -13.97
N ASN A 382 12.82 -21.14 -13.50
CA ASN A 382 13.81 -21.80 -14.37
C ASN A 382 13.18 -22.85 -15.29
N ILE A 383 12.25 -23.68 -14.78
CA ILE A 383 11.51 -24.64 -15.62
C ILE A 383 10.69 -23.90 -16.68
N ILE A 384 9.93 -22.86 -16.31
CA ILE A 384 9.12 -22.08 -17.27
C ILE A 384 10.00 -21.49 -18.39
N LYS A 385 11.19 -20.98 -18.06
CA LYS A 385 12.14 -20.46 -19.05
C LYS A 385 12.59 -21.55 -20.03
N ILE A 386 12.92 -22.74 -19.53
CA ILE A 386 13.27 -23.90 -20.37
C ILE A 386 12.11 -24.25 -21.30
N LEU A 387 10.88 -24.36 -20.77
CA LEU A 387 9.71 -24.74 -21.56
C LEU A 387 9.32 -23.71 -22.64
N LYS A 388 9.45 -22.42 -22.34
CA LYS A 388 9.24 -21.36 -23.34
C LYS A 388 10.26 -21.42 -24.47
N LEU A 389 11.52 -21.79 -24.19
CA LEU A 389 12.53 -22.01 -25.22
C LEU A 389 12.24 -23.27 -26.03
N THR A 390 11.83 -24.36 -25.36
CA THR A 390 11.43 -25.61 -26.03
C THR A 390 10.24 -25.41 -26.98
N LEU A 391 9.24 -24.61 -26.57
CA LEU A 391 8.08 -24.25 -27.40
C LEU A 391 8.41 -23.31 -28.56
N LYS A 392 9.52 -22.55 -28.52
CA LYS A 392 9.95 -21.74 -29.67
C LYS A 392 10.52 -22.60 -30.80
N ASN A 393 10.96 -23.82 -30.50
CA ASN A 393 11.42 -24.81 -31.48
C ASN A 393 10.30 -25.82 -31.87
N SER A 394 9.03 -25.40 -31.82
CA SER A 394 7.81 -26.23 -31.82
C SER A 394 7.43 -26.94 -33.11
N MET A 395 8.16 -26.82 -34.22
CA MET A 395 7.79 -27.48 -35.49
C MET A 395 7.84 -29.03 -35.46
N GLN A 396 8.03 -29.66 -34.29
CA GLN A 396 8.16 -31.10 -34.11
C GLN A 396 7.14 -31.72 -33.15
N PHE A 397 6.31 -30.95 -32.45
CA PHE A 397 5.34 -31.49 -31.49
C PHE A 397 3.95 -31.73 -32.10
N THR A 398 3.22 -32.71 -31.56
CA THR A 398 1.79 -32.86 -31.84
C THR A 398 0.96 -31.86 -31.02
N ASP A 399 -0.27 -31.56 -31.47
CA ASP A 399 -1.19 -30.67 -30.76
C ASP A 399 -1.43 -31.09 -29.29
N GLU A 400 -1.44 -32.40 -29.04
CA GLU A 400 -1.58 -32.96 -27.68
C GLU A 400 -0.35 -32.68 -26.82
N GLN A 401 0.86 -32.81 -27.38
CA GLN A 401 2.11 -32.54 -26.67
C GLN A 401 2.28 -31.05 -26.36
N GLU A 402 1.90 -30.17 -27.29
CA GLU A 402 1.86 -28.73 -27.02
C GLU A 402 0.85 -28.38 -25.94
N SER A 403 -0.34 -28.98 -25.99
CA SER A 403 -1.39 -28.78 -24.99
C SER A 403 -0.93 -29.19 -23.60
N TYR A 404 -0.21 -30.31 -23.49
CA TYR A 404 0.40 -30.77 -22.24
C TYR A 404 1.42 -29.76 -21.70
N ILE A 405 2.38 -29.30 -22.52
CA ILE A 405 3.40 -28.33 -22.08
C ILE A 405 2.74 -27.01 -21.65
N LYS A 406 1.72 -26.55 -22.38
CA LYS A 406 0.94 -25.35 -22.02
C LYS A 406 0.27 -25.51 -20.66
N LYS A 407 -0.35 -26.66 -20.36
CA LYS A 407 -0.94 -26.96 -19.04
C LYS A 407 0.10 -26.96 -17.92
N VAL A 408 1.28 -27.54 -18.17
CA VAL A 408 2.39 -27.55 -17.19
C VAL A 408 2.87 -26.13 -16.90
N ILE A 409 3.01 -25.27 -17.91
CA ILE A 409 3.38 -23.86 -17.73
C ILE A 409 2.32 -23.12 -16.90
N THR A 410 1.04 -23.32 -17.20
CA THR A 410 -0.07 -22.75 -16.43
C THR A 410 0.01 -23.17 -14.96
N GLN A 411 0.13 -24.47 -14.68
CA GLN A 411 0.20 -24.98 -13.30
C GLN A 411 1.46 -24.51 -12.54
N LEU A 412 2.61 -24.37 -13.23
CA LEU A 412 3.83 -23.81 -12.63
C LEU A 412 3.69 -22.32 -12.32
N THR A 413 2.97 -21.57 -13.17
CA THR A 413 2.74 -20.12 -13.02
C THR A 413 1.71 -19.85 -11.94
N GLU A 414 0.66 -20.67 -11.85
CA GLU A 414 -0.37 -20.60 -10.82
C GLU A 414 0.11 -21.19 -9.48
N GLY A 415 1.19 -21.98 -9.50
CA GLY A 415 1.76 -22.60 -8.31
C GLY A 415 1.01 -23.86 -7.85
N GLY A 416 0.23 -24.49 -8.72
CA GLY A 416 -0.56 -25.69 -8.43
C GLY A 416 0.24 -26.99 -8.35
N LEU A 417 1.54 -26.97 -8.69
CA LEU A 417 2.42 -28.14 -8.54
C LEU A 417 3.12 -28.18 -7.16
N PRO A 418 3.23 -29.36 -6.52
CA PRO A 418 3.96 -29.52 -5.26
C PRO A 418 5.43 -29.08 -5.37
N LYS A 419 5.92 -28.36 -4.35
CA LYS A 419 7.31 -27.81 -4.34
C LYS A 419 8.38 -28.87 -4.57
N GLN A 420 8.19 -30.08 -4.03
CA GLN A 420 9.15 -31.17 -4.18
C GLN A 420 9.20 -31.69 -5.62
N THR A 421 8.03 -31.87 -6.25
CA THR A 421 7.91 -32.23 -7.67
C THR A 421 8.61 -31.20 -8.57
N VAL A 422 8.42 -29.91 -8.30
CA VAL A 422 9.10 -28.83 -9.05
C VAL A 422 10.61 -28.91 -8.90
N LYS A 423 11.11 -29.16 -7.68
CA LYS A 423 12.56 -29.25 -7.40
C LYS A 423 13.20 -30.48 -8.06
N GLU A 424 12.54 -31.63 -8.00
CA GLU A 424 12.99 -32.88 -8.62
C GLU A 424 12.96 -32.78 -10.15
N THR A 425 11.91 -32.17 -10.71
CA THR A 425 11.80 -31.93 -12.15
C THR A 425 12.92 -31.03 -12.66
N LEU A 426 13.22 -29.93 -11.96
CA LEU A 426 14.33 -29.06 -12.36
C LEU A 426 15.67 -29.77 -12.28
N LYS A 427 15.90 -30.56 -11.23
CA LYS A 427 17.14 -31.34 -11.08
C LYS A 427 17.29 -32.34 -12.24
N ALA A 428 16.21 -33.03 -12.63
CA ALA A 428 16.20 -33.95 -13.76
C ALA A 428 16.45 -33.23 -15.09
N LEU A 429 15.86 -32.03 -15.28
CA LEU A 429 16.08 -31.22 -16.48
C LEU A 429 17.53 -30.71 -16.58
N ASN A 430 18.11 -30.26 -15.47
CA ASN A 430 19.50 -29.80 -15.45
C ASN A 430 20.50 -30.93 -15.72
N ASN A 431 20.18 -32.16 -15.32
CA ASN A 431 21.00 -33.34 -15.61
C ASN A 431 21.07 -33.72 -17.10
N LEU A 432 20.22 -33.14 -17.97
CA LEU A 432 20.31 -33.34 -19.42
C LEU A 432 21.52 -32.62 -20.05
N GLY A 433 22.05 -31.57 -19.41
CA GLY A 433 23.16 -30.79 -19.96
C GLY A 433 22.92 -30.34 -21.42
N ASN A 434 23.81 -30.74 -22.33
CA ASN A 434 23.73 -30.42 -23.77
C ASN A 434 22.52 -31.05 -24.49
N GLU A 435 21.89 -32.07 -23.91
CA GLU A 435 20.70 -32.73 -24.48
C GLU A 435 19.41 -31.94 -24.25
N MET A 436 19.46 -30.85 -23.46
CA MET A 436 18.33 -29.96 -23.22
C MET A 436 17.84 -29.25 -24.50
N LEU A 437 18.65 -29.22 -25.56
CA LEU A 437 18.28 -28.71 -26.87
C LEU A 437 17.32 -29.65 -27.63
N ASN A 438 17.17 -30.92 -27.20
CA ASN A 438 16.23 -31.86 -27.81
C ASN A 438 14.83 -31.72 -27.17
N PRO A 439 13.81 -31.25 -27.89
CA PRO A 439 12.49 -30.99 -27.33
C PRO A 439 11.78 -32.24 -26.78
N PHE A 440 12.00 -33.41 -27.38
CA PHE A 440 11.39 -34.66 -26.93
C PHE A 440 11.99 -35.20 -25.64
N LYS A 441 13.29 -35.00 -25.40
CA LYS A 441 13.93 -35.38 -24.14
C LYS A 441 13.43 -34.53 -22.98
N VAL A 442 13.24 -33.23 -23.22
CA VAL A 442 12.63 -32.31 -22.24
C VAL A 442 11.18 -32.75 -21.93
N LEU A 443 10.38 -33.04 -22.96
CA LEU A 443 9.00 -33.53 -22.78
C LEU A 443 8.94 -34.84 -21.98
N ALA A 444 9.83 -35.79 -22.25
CA ALA A 444 9.88 -37.07 -21.55
C ALA A 444 10.18 -36.90 -20.05
N ILE A 445 11.08 -35.97 -19.68
CA ILE A 445 11.37 -35.65 -18.28
C ILE A 445 10.16 -35.00 -17.59
N LEU A 446 9.42 -34.15 -18.29
CA LEU A 446 8.21 -33.54 -17.74
C LEU A 446 7.14 -34.59 -17.48
N GLN A 447 6.83 -35.45 -18.45
CA GLN A 447 5.80 -36.50 -18.31
C GLN A 447 6.18 -37.54 -17.25
N LYS A 448 7.48 -37.80 -17.05
CA LYS A 448 7.96 -38.70 -16.01
C LYS A 448 7.77 -38.13 -14.59
N ASN A 449 8.01 -36.83 -14.41
CA ASN A 449 7.99 -36.21 -13.08
C ASN A 449 6.66 -35.52 -12.74
N ILE A 450 5.88 -35.14 -13.75
CA ILE A 450 4.60 -34.45 -13.60
C ILE A 450 3.56 -35.34 -14.27
N SER A 451 2.71 -35.99 -13.48
CA SER A 451 1.62 -36.81 -14.02
C SER A 451 0.45 -35.94 -14.47
N ASP A 452 -0.33 -36.40 -15.45
CA ASP A 452 -1.54 -35.70 -15.91
C ASP A 452 -2.56 -35.43 -14.79
N LYS A 453 -2.58 -36.26 -13.74
CA LYS A 453 -3.44 -36.03 -12.56
C LYS A 453 -3.10 -34.73 -11.84
N LEU A 454 -1.81 -34.35 -11.76
CA LEU A 454 -1.37 -33.09 -11.16
C LEU A 454 -1.72 -31.87 -12.03
N LEU A 455 -2.13 -32.10 -13.28
CA LEU A 455 -2.56 -31.07 -14.21
C LEU A 455 -4.09 -30.92 -14.25
N THR A 456 -4.83 -31.73 -13.48
CA THR A 456 -6.29 -31.59 -13.34
C THR A 456 -6.63 -30.51 -12.31
N SER A 457 -7.69 -29.74 -12.60
CA SER A 457 -8.11 -28.51 -11.92
C SER A 457 -8.50 -28.63 -10.43
N HIS A 458 -8.32 -29.79 -9.80
CA HIS A 458 -8.64 -30.00 -8.38
C HIS A 458 -7.47 -29.79 -7.42
N TYR A 459 -6.25 -29.50 -7.93
CA TYR A 459 -5.09 -29.17 -7.09
C TYR A 459 -4.78 -27.66 -6.99
N ALA A 460 -5.51 -26.82 -7.74
CA ALA A 460 -5.27 -25.38 -7.84
C ALA A 460 -6.39 -24.54 -7.20
N GLU A 461 -6.65 -24.75 -5.92
CA GLU A 461 -7.31 -23.71 -5.11
C GLU A 461 -6.23 -22.94 -4.36
N ASN A 462 -5.84 -21.78 -4.91
CA ASN A 462 -5.55 -20.52 -4.22
C ASN A 462 -4.63 -19.60 -5.06
N ASN A 463 -5.22 -18.79 -5.95
CA ASN A 463 -4.71 -17.44 -6.25
C ASN A 463 -5.77 -16.56 -6.98
N PRO A 464 -6.57 -15.74 -6.27
CA PRO A 464 -7.67 -14.98 -6.89
C PRO A 464 -7.27 -13.72 -7.67
N LEU A 465 -5.99 -13.32 -7.70
CA LEU A 465 -5.62 -11.94 -8.04
C LEU A 465 -5.52 -11.61 -9.54
N LEU A 466 -5.41 -12.59 -10.45
CA LEU A 466 -5.22 -12.34 -11.90
C LEU A 466 -6.07 -13.21 -12.82
N SER A 467 -7.15 -13.81 -12.33
CA SER A 467 -8.13 -14.50 -13.21
C SER A 467 -9.07 -13.48 -13.86
N GLY A 468 -8.75 -13.01 -15.06
CA GLY A 468 -9.61 -12.10 -15.81
C GLY A 468 -9.26 -12.02 -17.30
N LYS A 469 -10.29 -11.95 -18.16
CA LYS A 469 -10.10 -11.76 -19.60
C LYS A 469 -9.50 -10.36 -19.85
N ARG A 470 -8.53 -10.25 -20.77
CA ARG A 470 -8.00 -8.97 -21.28
C ARG A 470 -9.08 -8.24 -22.06
N GLU A 471 -9.49 -7.08 -21.57
CA GLU A 471 -10.58 -6.27 -22.12
C GLU A 471 -10.09 -4.91 -22.59
N ILE A 472 -10.62 -4.46 -23.73
CA ILE A 472 -10.48 -3.08 -24.21
C ILE A 472 -11.75 -2.35 -23.82
N ILE A 473 -11.61 -1.24 -23.08
CA ILE A 473 -12.76 -0.49 -22.57
C ILE A 473 -13.12 0.63 -23.54
N LEU A 474 -12.18 1.51 -23.86
CA LEU A 474 -12.39 2.62 -24.80
C LEU A 474 -11.10 2.99 -25.54
N SER A 475 -11.25 3.61 -26.70
CA SER A 475 -10.14 4.20 -27.46
C SER A 475 -10.51 5.58 -28.02
N VAL A 476 -9.56 6.51 -27.97
CA VAL A 476 -9.72 7.88 -28.47
C VAL A 476 -8.61 8.19 -29.45
N TYR A 477 -8.98 8.48 -30.70
CA TYR A 477 -8.04 8.89 -31.74
C TYR A 477 -7.91 10.42 -31.76
N LEU A 478 -6.67 10.89 -31.76
CA LEU A 478 -6.34 12.31 -31.75
C LEU A 478 -6.05 12.76 -33.19
N VAL A 479 -6.86 13.69 -33.69
CA VAL A 479 -6.83 14.24 -35.05
C VAL A 479 -6.15 15.59 -35.07
#